data_AF-A0A3D5JXE2-F1
#
_entry.id   AF-A0A3D5JXE2-F1
#
_cell.length_a   1.000
_cell.length_b   1.000
_cell.length_c   1.000
_cell.angle_alpha   90.00
_cell.angle_beta   90.00
_cell.angle_gamma   90.00
#
_symmetry.space_group_name_H-M   'P 1'
#
loop_
_entity.id
_entity.type
_entity.pdbx_description
1 polymer ?
#
loop_
_entity_poly.entity_id
_entity_poly.type
_entity_poly.pdbx_seq_one_letter_code
_entity_poly.pdbx_strand_id
1 'polypeptide(L)'
;MDSWEYRILRQWIAEGAKNDTGQAPKLTALEVAPTRRTLYAPDNQIQITAKARFADGSEREVTSQAVYEPSNNLLEVTALGRGTFKKPVETTGLVRFLNRQEQVRLAYVPKGFGFT
;
A
#
# COMPACT_ATOMS: atom_id res chain seq x y z
N MET A 1 15.57 15.03 -7.31
CA MET A 1 14.62 15.98 -7.93
C MET A 1 13.70 15.28 -8.95
N ASP A 2 13.45 13.97 -8.81
CA ASP A 2 12.70 13.14 -9.76
C ASP A 2 11.51 12.40 -9.10
N SER A 3 10.81 13.06 -8.18
CA SER A 3 9.60 12.46 -7.60
C SER A 3 8.41 12.68 -8.55
N TRP A 4 7.50 11.71 -8.60
CA TRP A 4 6.28 11.79 -9.41
C TRP A 4 5.43 13.02 -9.04
N GLU A 5 5.33 13.29 -7.75
CA GLU A 5 4.61 14.43 -7.17
C GLU A 5 5.22 15.74 -7.66
N TYR A 6 6.54 15.83 -7.70
CA TYR A 6 7.24 16.97 -8.25
C TYR A 6 6.91 17.18 -9.73
N ARG A 7 6.87 16.10 -10.53
CA ARG A 7 6.52 16.17 -11.96
C ARG A 7 5.08 16.64 -12.17
N ILE A 8 4.14 16.08 -11.41
CA ILE A 8 2.73 16.51 -11.45
C ILE A 8 2.61 17.99 -11.07
N LEU A 9 3.21 18.41 -9.96
CA LEU A 9 3.16 19.80 -9.50
C LEU A 9 3.79 20.76 -10.52
N ARG A 10 4.95 20.39 -11.08
CA ARG A 10 5.64 21.20 -12.10
C ARG A 10 4.83 21.32 -13.38
N GLN A 11 4.22 20.23 -13.82
CA GLN A 11 3.35 20.23 -15.00
C GLN A 11 2.12 21.13 -14.75
N TRP A 12 1.46 20.99 -13.60
CA TRP A 12 0.32 21.83 -13.22
C TRP A 12 0.67 23.33 -13.22
N ILE A 13 1.83 23.70 -12.65
CA ILE A 13 2.32 25.10 -12.70
C ILE A 13 2.55 25.54 -14.15
N ALA A 14 3.20 24.72 -14.97
CA ALA A 14 3.48 25.03 -16.37
C ALA A 14 2.20 25.20 -17.21
N GLU A 15 1.14 24.47 -16.89
CA GLU A 15 -0.19 24.58 -17.51
C GLU A 15 -0.99 25.81 -17.01
N GLY A 16 -0.39 26.64 -16.16
CA GLY A 16 -0.95 27.89 -15.66
C GLY A 16 -1.69 27.76 -14.32
N ALA A 17 -1.37 26.72 -13.54
CA ALA A 17 -2.02 26.45 -12.25
C ALA A 17 -3.55 26.40 -12.36
N LYS A 18 -4.05 25.88 -13.49
CA LYS A 18 -5.49 25.80 -13.76
C LYS A 18 -6.16 24.96 -12.70
N ASN A 19 -7.23 25.50 -12.14
CA ASN A 19 -8.01 24.79 -11.14
C ASN A 19 -8.80 23.69 -11.84
N ASP A 20 -8.32 22.45 -11.74
CA ASP A 20 -8.89 21.23 -12.31
C ASP A 20 -9.88 20.55 -11.34
N THR A 21 -10.33 21.28 -10.31
CA THR A 21 -11.36 20.80 -9.38
C THR A 21 -12.61 20.38 -10.14
N GLY A 22 -12.79 19.06 -10.27
CA GLY A 22 -13.89 18.42 -10.99
C GLY A 22 -13.49 17.64 -12.25
N GLN A 23 -12.30 17.85 -12.82
CA GLN A 23 -11.80 17.08 -13.97
C GLN A 23 -10.95 15.86 -13.58
N ALA A 24 -10.31 15.90 -12.40
CA ALA A 24 -9.54 14.75 -11.94
C ALA A 24 -10.45 13.51 -11.77
N PRO A 25 -10.10 12.36 -12.36
CA PRO A 25 -10.94 11.18 -12.32
C PRO A 25 -11.02 10.65 -10.89
N LYS A 26 -12.23 10.37 -10.42
CA LYS A 26 -12.47 9.90 -9.04
C LYS A 26 -11.90 8.50 -8.84
N LEU A 27 -11.31 8.23 -7.67
CA LEU A 27 -10.89 6.88 -7.29
C LEU A 27 -12.14 5.98 -7.11
N THR A 28 -12.21 4.90 -7.86
CA THR A 28 -13.33 3.94 -7.85
C THR A 28 -13.00 2.63 -7.16
N ALA A 29 -11.73 2.22 -7.10
CA ALA A 29 -11.27 1.07 -6.33
C ALA A 29 -9.81 1.22 -5.90
N LEU A 30 -9.47 0.56 -4.78
CA LEU A 30 -8.11 0.32 -4.34
C LEU A 30 -7.93 -1.20 -4.24
N GLU A 31 -7.02 -1.76 -5.02
CA GLU A 31 -6.68 -3.18 -5.00
C GLU A 31 -5.35 -3.35 -4.26
N VAL A 32 -5.33 -4.15 -3.20
CA VAL A 32 -4.13 -4.38 -2.38
C VAL A 32 -3.77 -5.85 -2.38
N ALA A 33 -2.49 -6.15 -2.57
CA ALA A 33 -1.97 -7.51 -2.55
C ALA A 33 -0.73 -7.62 -1.65
N PRO A 34 -0.59 -8.73 -0.89
CA PRO A 34 -1.60 -9.77 -0.69
C PRO A 34 -2.69 -9.32 0.30
N THR A 35 -3.92 -9.77 0.10
CA THR A 35 -5.02 -9.57 1.07
C THR A 35 -4.87 -10.47 2.29
N ARG A 36 -4.27 -11.66 2.13
CA ARG A 36 -3.91 -12.57 3.22
C ARG A 36 -2.60 -13.30 2.94
N ARG A 37 -1.72 -13.41 3.94
CA ARG A 37 -0.48 -14.19 3.82
C ARG A 37 0.04 -14.67 5.16
N THR A 38 0.53 -15.91 5.20
CA THR A 38 1.31 -16.45 6.33
C THR A 38 2.76 -16.65 5.90
N LEU A 39 3.69 -16.20 6.73
CA LEU A 39 5.12 -16.32 6.59
C LEU A 39 5.65 -17.25 7.68
N TYR A 40 6.69 -18.01 7.36
CA TYR A 40 7.30 -18.98 8.27
C TYR A 40 8.76 -18.62 8.45
N ALA A 41 9.24 -18.63 9.69
CA ALA A 41 10.65 -18.37 9.99
C ALA A 41 11.58 -19.29 9.16
N PRO A 42 12.71 -18.77 8.65
CA PRO A 42 13.28 -17.45 8.96
C PRO A 42 12.79 -16.30 8.05
N ASP A 43 11.93 -16.55 7.06
CA ASP A 43 11.45 -15.51 6.15
C ASP A 43 10.40 -14.63 6.85
N ASN A 44 10.78 -13.38 7.12
CA ASN A 44 9.98 -12.42 7.87
C ASN A 44 9.64 -11.16 7.04
N GLN A 45 9.91 -11.16 5.74
CA GLN A 45 9.70 -10.01 4.87
C GLN A 45 8.56 -10.25 3.89
N ILE A 46 7.74 -9.23 3.67
CA ILE A 46 6.63 -9.29 2.71
C ILE A 46 6.58 -8.01 1.89
N GLN A 47 6.26 -8.14 0.61
CA GLN A 47 5.91 -7.00 -0.23
C GLN A 47 4.40 -6.84 -0.24
N ILE A 48 3.93 -5.64 0.12
CA ILE A 48 2.56 -5.19 -0.04
C ILE A 48 2.56 -4.23 -1.23
N THR A 49 1.63 -4.42 -2.16
CA THR A 49 1.46 -3.55 -3.32
C THR A 49 0.04 -2.99 -3.37
N ALA A 50 -0.11 -1.76 -3.82
CA ALA A 50 -1.39 -1.09 -3.97
C ALA A 50 -1.60 -0.58 -5.40
N LYS A 51 -2.76 -0.86 -5.99
CA LYS A 51 -3.16 -0.39 -7.32
C LYS A 51 -4.49 0.36 -7.24
N ALA A 52 -4.52 1.59 -7.73
CA ALA A 52 -5.70 2.43 -7.78
C ALA A 52 -6.39 2.30 -9.14
N ARG A 53 -7.72 2.17 -9.15
CA ARG A 53 -8.57 2.26 -10.35
C ARG A 53 -9.41 3.53 -10.28
N PHE A 54 -9.47 4.29 -11.36
CA PHE A 54 -10.19 5.55 -11.44
C PHE A 54 -11.42 5.48 -12.34
N ALA A 55 -12.32 6.47 -12.24
CA ALA A 55 -13.60 6.51 -12.95
C ALA A 55 -13.47 6.65 -14.48
N ASP A 56 -12.32 7.14 -14.96
CA ASP A 56 -11.97 7.20 -16.38
C ASP A 56 -11.44 5.85 -16.92
N GLY A 57 -11.41 4.81 -16.08
CA GLY A 57 -10.88 3.49 -16.41
C GLY A 57 -9.37 3.36 -16.26
N SER A 58 -8.65 4.45 -15.92
CA SER A 58 -7.21 4.37 -15.71
C SER A 58 -6.86 3.58 -14.45
N GLU A 59 -5.74 2.86 -14.50
CA GLU A 59 -5.15 2.15 -13.37
C GLU A 59 -3.76 2.70 -13.07
N ARG A 60 -3.40 2.81 -11.79
CA ARG A 60 -2.07 3.28 -11.37
C ARG A 60 -1.53 2.45 -10.23
N GLU A 61 -0.26 2.11 -10.32
CA GLU A 61 0.55 1.61 -9.20
C GLU A 61 0.71 2.77 -8.19
N VAL A 62 0.31 2.55 -6.94
CA VAL A 62 0.29 3.58 -5.88
C VAL A 62 0.94 3.11 -4.58
N THR A 63 1.75 2.06 -4.62
CA THR A 63 2.43 1.47 -3.44
C THR A 63 3.21 2.53 -2.68
N SER A 64 3.96 3.39 -3.38
CA SER A 64 4.75 4.46 -2.76
C SER A 64 3.94 5.64 -2.23
N GLN A 65 2.68 5.77 -2.65
CA GLN A 65 1.78 6.86 -2.27
C GLN A 65 0.73 6.42 -1.23
N ALA A 66 0.60 5.11 -1.01
CA ALA A 66 -0.28 4.55 -0.01
C ALA A 66 0.29 4.77 1.40
N VAL A 67 -0.62 4.86 2.36
CA VAL A 67 -0.30 4.90 3.78
C VAL A 67 -0.55 3.52 4.37
N TYR A 68 0.42 3.00 5.10
CA TYR A 68 0.37 1.68 5.73
C TYR A 68 0.25 1.84 7.24
N GLU A 69 -0.79 1.25 7.83
CA GLU A 69 -1.10 1.35 9.25
C GLU A 69 -1.27 -0.06 9.84
N PRO A 70 -0.17 -0.70 10.28
CA PRO A 70 -0.23 -1.96 11.00
C PRO A 70 -1.00 -1.80 12.32
N SER A 71 -1.80 -2.79 12.70
CA SER A 71 -2.55 -2.76 13.96
C SER A 71 -1.69 -2.91 15.22
N ASN A 72 -0.40 -3.25 15.06
CA ASN A 72 0.57 -3.36 16.14
C ASN A 72 1.99 -3.05 15.65
N ASN A 73 2.92 -2.84 16.58
CA ASN A 73 4.30 -2.45 16.28
C ASN A 73 5.23 -3.65 15.95
N LEU A 74 4.67 -4.85 15.74
CA LEU A 74 5.43 -6.07 15.41
C LEU A 74 5.58 -6.26 13.89
N LEU A 75 4.83 -5.51 13.09
CA LEU A 75 5.02 -5.37 11.65
C LEU A 75 5.42 -3.91 11.37
N GLU A 76 6.59 -3.71 10.78
CA GLU A 76 6.99 -2.40 10.23
C GLU A 76 6.82 -2.42 8.72
N VAL A 77 6.23 -1.37 8.14
CA VAL A 77 6.04 -1.25 6.69
C VAL A 77 6.68 0.04 6.22
N THR A 78 7.57 -0.05 5.23
CA THR A 78 8.17 1.13 4.61
C THR A 78 7.19 1.80 3.64
N ALA A 79 7.47 3.04 3.22
CA ALA A 79 6.68 3.72 2.19
C ALA A 79 6.63 2.92 0.86
N LEU A 80 7.62 2.06 0.58
CA LEU A 80 7.65 1.20 -0.60
C LEU A 80 6.86 -0.10 -0.41
N GLY A 81 6.04 -0.21 0.63
CA GLY A 81 5.22 -1.39 0.91
C GLY A 81 6.01 -2.61 1.40
N ARG A 82 7.29 -2.45 1.77
CA ARG A 82 8.07 -3.57 2.34
C ARG A 82 7.76 -3.73 3.82
N GLY A 83 7.04 -4.79 4.15
CA GLY A 83 6.73 -5.24 5.51
C GLY A 83 7.85 -6.11 6.10
N THR A 84 8.23 -5.88 7.36
CA THR A 84 9.16 -6.73 8.12
C THR A 84 8.57 -7.07 9.47
N PHE A 85 8.48 -8.37 9.77
CA PHE A 85 8.03 -8.86 11.08
C PHE A 85 9.17 -8.93 12.09
N LYS A 86 8.95 -8.39 13.28
CA LYS A 86 9.92 -8.43 14.39
C LYS A 86 9.85 -9.72 15.20
N LYS A 87 8.65 -10.25 15.39
CA LYS A 87 8.37 -11.47 16.18
C LYS A 87 7.16 -12.20 15.60
N PRO A 88 7.02 -13.52 15.85
CA PRO A 88 5.83 -14.26 15.44
C PRO A 88 4.55 -13.62 15.99
N VAL A 89 3.57 -13.40 15.10
CA VAL A 89 2.32 -12.70 15.39
C VAL A 89 1.33 -12.89 14.24
N GLU A 90 0.03 -12.86 14.53
CA GLU A 90 -1.02 -12.59 13.54
C GLU A 90 -1.47 -11.13 13.69
N THR A 91 -1.47 -10.37 12.60
CA THR A 91 -1.75 -8.94 12.59
C THR A 91 -2.61 -8.53 11.39
N THR A 92 -3.26 -7.38 11.48
CA THR A 92 -3.94 -6.76 10.35
C THR A 92 -3.21 -5.47 9.98
N GLY A 93 -3.02 -5.22 8.70
CA GLY A 93 -2.56 -3.93 8.18
C GLY A 93 -3.70 -3.23 7.46
N LEU A 94 -3.87 -1.93 7.70
CA LEU A 94 -4.69 -1.08 6.85
C LEU A 94 -3.80 -0.42 5.78
N VAL A 95 -4.26 -0.45 4.54
CA VAL A 95 -3.59 0.22 3.41
C VAL A 95 -4.57 1.24 2.86
N ARG A 96 -4.19 2.52 2.93
CA ARG A 96 -5.06 3.64 2.56
C ARG A 96 -4.46 4.44 1.42
N PHE A 97 -5.29 4.78 0.45
CA PHE A 97 -4.95 5.70 -0.62
C PHE A 97 -6.15 6.59 -0.93
N LEU A 98 -5.96 7.91 -0.84
CA LEU A 98 -7.03 8.92 -0.92
C LEU A 98 -8.19 8.58 0.04
N ASN A 99 -9.42 8.43 -0.50
CA ASN A 99 -10.65 8.15 0.23
C ASN A 99 -11.00 6.65 0.29
N ARG A 100 -10.08 5.75 -0.08
CA ARG A 100 -10.26 4.29 -0.01
C ARG A 100 -9.21 3.65 0.88
N GLN A 101 -9.62 2.56 1.51
CA GLN A 101 -8.78 1.80 2.42
C GLN A 101 -9.15 0.32 2.33
N GLU A 102 -8.14 -0.53 2.34
CA GLU A 102 -8.27 -1.99 2.29
C GLU A 102 -7.50 -2.62 3.44
N GLN A 103 -8.00 -3.75 3.94
CA GLN A 103 -7.35 -4.49 5.01
C GLN A 103 -6.56 -5.67 4.46
N VAL A 104 -5.38 -5.92 5.04
CA VAL A 104 -4.56 -7.11 4.78
C VAL A 104 -4.38 -7.90 6.08
N ARG A 105 -4.52 -9.22 6.01
CA ARG A 105 -4.33 -10.13 7.16
C ARG A 105 -3.04 -10.90 7.02
N LEU A 106 -2.09 -10.63 7.90
CA LEU A 106 -0.75 -11.16 7.78
C LEU A 106 -0.37 -11.93 9.05
N ALA A 107 0.29 -13.06 8.89
CA ALA A 107 0.81 -13.84 9.99
C ALA A 107 2.28 -14.18 9.77
N TYR A 108 3.07 -14.13 10.83
CA TYR A 108 4.43 -14.66 10.87
C TYR A 108 4.50 -15.69 11.99
N VAL A 109 4.91 -16.91 11.67
CA VAL A 109 4.91 -18.03 12.62
C VAL A 109 6.29 -18.68 12.74
N PRO A 110 6.63 -19.31 13.87
CA PRO A 110 7.88 -20.05 14.03
C PRO A 110 7.97 -21.21 13.04
N LYS A 111 9.19 -21.61 12.72
CA LYS A 111 9.45 -22.82 11.94
C LYS A 111 8.93 -24.04 12.71
N GLY A 112 8.20 -24.94 12.04
CA GLY A 112 7.67 -26.16 12.63
C GLY A 112 6.28 -26.04 13.27
N PHE A 113 5.61 -24.89 13.13
CA PHE A 113 4.20 -24.76 13.52
C PHE A 113 3.29 -25.32 12.41
N GLY A 114 3.04 -26.63 12.46
CA GLY A 114 2.17 -27.39 11.55
C GLY A 114 2.10 -28.85 11.98
N PHE A 115 0.90 -29.40 12.10
CA PHE A 115 0.60 -30.72 12.69
C PHE A 115 1.34 -31.86 11.98
N THR A 116 1.98 -32.74 12.76
CA THR A 116 2.17 -34.16 12.37
C THR A 116 0.88 -34.90 12.64
#